data_AF-A0A3M1FIR5-F1
#
_entry.id   AF-A0A3M1FIR5-F1
#
_cell.length_a   1.000
_cell.length_b   1.000
_cell.length_c   1.000
_cell.angle_alpha   90.00
_cell.angle_beta   90.00
_cell.angle_gamma   90.00
#
_symmetry.space_group_name_H-M   'P 1'
#
loop_
_entity.id
_entity.type
_entity.pdbx_description
1 polymer ?
#
loop_
_entity_poly.entity_id
_entity_poly.type
_entity_poly.pdbx_seq_one_letter_code
_entity_poly.pdbx_strand_id
1 'polypeptide(L)'
;NKYLGAVDTPYNYFRWNYTISSKDLATILVSKGFLSNCDEVLSLTPLKRGVHGRISQLKIHYLIKGKEKTLLVESQYKIRAALHQKFLYSSAFVVKKEGSRFTLLGAGWGHGVGLCQVGAVGMALKGFSYEDILSHYFPEAKIVKAKE
;
A
#
# COMPACT_ATOMS: atom_id res chain seq x y z
N ASN A 1 -8.58 12.72 -9.68
CA ASN A 1 -7.73 12.49 -8.48
C ASN A 1 -7.30 11.01 -8.42
N LYS A 2 -6.01 10.72 -8.67
CA LYS A 2 -5.43 9.36 -8.89
C LYS A 2 -5.19 8.56 -7.60
N TYR A 3 -5.23 9.21 -6.44
CA TYR A 3 -4.87 8.62 -5.15
C TYR A 3 -6.07 8.62 -4.18
N LEU A 4 -5.98 7.77 -3.16
CA LEU A 4 -6.91 7.77 -2.03
C LEU A 4 -6.48 8.87 -1.02
N GLY A 5 -7.46 9.58 -0.42
CA GLY A 5 -7.24 10.57 0.65
C GLY A 5 -7.07 12.02 0.19
N ALA A 6 -7.28 12.97 1.11
CA ALA A 6 -7.04 14.41 0.96
C ALA A 6 -6.07 14.86 2.06
N VAL A 7 -4.85 15.26 1.69
CA VAL A 7 -3.75 15.59 2.64
C VAL A 7 -4.11 16.68 3.66
N ASP A 8 -5.10 17.52 3.36
CA ASP A 8 -5.48 18.69 4.17
C ASP A 8 -6.57 18.42 5.22
N THR A 9 -7.05 17.17 5.34
CA THR A 9 -8.09 16.85 6.33
C THR A 9 -7.49 16.11 7.54
N PRO A 10 -7.82 16.53 8.78
CA PRO A 10 -7.29 15.91 10.00
C PRO A 10 -7.92 14.53 10.20
N TYR A 11 -7.33 13.49 9.62
CA TYR A 11 -7.78 12.10 9.77
C TYR A 11 -6.63 11.11 9.97
N ASN A 12 -7.00 9.94 10.50
CA ASN A 12 -6.16 8.77 10.81
C ASN A 12 -5.55 8.09 9.57
N TYR A 13 -4.78 8.78 8.73
CA TYR A 13 -4.10 8.16 7.57
C TYR A 13 -3.15 7.03 7.96
N PHE A 14 -2.72 7.02 9.22
CA PHE A 14 -1.87 5.97 9.74
C PHE A 14 -2.60 4.62 9.85
N ARG A 15 -3.91 4.59 10.11
CA ARG A 15 -4.70 3.36 10.21
C ARG A 15 -5.91 3.44 9.31
N TRP A 16 -5.95 2.59 8.30
CA TRP A 16 -7.02 2.56 7.32
C TRP A 16 -7.60 1.15 7.22
N ASN A 17 -8.89 1.09 6.90
CA ASN A 17 -9.57 -0.14 6.51
C ASN A 17 -10.08 0.02 5.08
N TYR A 18 -10.06 -1.06 4.32
CA TYR A 18 -10.65 -1.11 2.99
C TYR A 18 -11.31 -2.46 2.77
N THR A 19 -12.61 -2.46 2.51
CA THR A 19 -13.38 -3.68 2.26
C THR A 19 -13.84 -3.74 0.81
N ILE A 20 -13.67 -4.89 0.19
CA ILE A 20 -14.05 -5.16 -1.21
C ILE A 20 -14.65 -6.57 -1.34
N SER A 21 -15.61 -6.75 -2.24
CA SER A 21 -16.11 -8.09 -2.57
C SER A 21 -15.14 -8.85 -3.48
N SER A 22 -15.23 -10.18 -3.44
CA SER A 22 -14.46 -11.10 -4.29
C SER A 22 -14.62 -10.78 -5.78
N LYS A 23 -15.85 -10.47 -6.21
CA LYS A 23 -16.18 -10.13 -7.60
C LYS A 23 -15.69 -8.75 -7.99
N ASP A 24 -15.86 -7.74 -7.14
CA ASP A 24 -15.36 -6.40 -7.44
C ASP A 24 -13.83 -6.39 -7.54
N LEU A 25 -13.15 -7.16 -6.67
CA LEU A 25 -11.70 -7.30 -6.76
C LEU A 25 -11.27 -7.99 -8.06
N ALA A 26 -12.01 -9.01 -8.50
CA ALA A 26 -11.80 -9.63 -9.81
C ALA A 26 -11.93 -8.60 -10.95
N THR A 27 -12.96 -7.75 -10.92
CA THR A 27 -13.16 -6.66 -11.90
C THR A 27 -12.00 -5.67 -11.88
N ILE A 28 -11.49 -5.29 -10.71
CA ILE A 28 -10.31 -4.40 -10.61
C ILE A 28 -9.09 -5.06 -11.23
N LEU A 29 -8.81 -6.33 -10.91
CA LEU A 29 -7.66 -7.05 -11.46
C LEU A 29 -7.71 -7.15 -12.99
N VAL A 30 -8.90 -7.37 -13.56
CA VAL A 30 -9.09 -7.42 -15.01
C VAL A 30 -8.96 -6.04 -15.64
N SER A 31 -9.68 -5.03 -15.13
CA SER A 31 -9.66 -3.67 -15.68
C SER A 31 -8.28 -3.01 -15.63
N LYS A 32 -7.44 -3.41 -14.67
CA LYS A 32 -6.06 -2.94 -14.54
C LYS A 32 -5.03 -3.78 -15.28
N GLY A 33 -5.46 -4.80 -16.03
CA GLY A 33 -4.58 -5.63 -16.85
C GLY A 33 -3.68 -6.58 -16.05
N PHE A 34 -4.00 -6.86 -14.78
CA PHE A 34 -3.31 -7.91 -14.03
C PHE A 34 -3.75 -9.31 -14.46
N LEU A 35 -4.99 -9.44 -14.94
CA LEU A 35 -5.59 -10.67 -15.44
C LEU A 35 -6.39 -10.37 -16.72
N SER A 36 -6.44 -11.30 -17.67
CA SER A 36 -7.31 -11.18 -18.85
C SER A 36 -8.76 -11.53 -18.54
N ASN A 37 -8.98 -12.44 -17.59
CA ASN A 37 -10.26 -12.84 -17.07
C ASN A 37 -10.14 -13.32 -15.62
N CYS A 38 -11.21 -13.15 -14.86
CA CYS A 38 -11.31 -13.54 -13.46
C CYS A 38 -12.79 -13.52 -13.07
N ASP A 39 -13.33 -14.65 -12.64
CA ASP A 39 -14.72 -14.74 -12.17
C ASP A 39 -14.81 -14.20 -10.75
N GLU A 40 -13.90 -14.63 -9.89
CA GLU A 40 -13.86 -14.25 -8.48
C GLU A 40 -12.48 -14.48 -7.85
N VAL A 41 -12.17 -13.76 -6.77
CA VAL A 41 -10.94 -13.92 -6.00
C VAL A 41 -11.19 -14.78 -4.75
N LEU A 42 -10.48 -15.89 -4.65
CA LEU A 42 -10.67 -16.86 -3.58
C LEU A 42 -9.84 -16.51 -2.33
N SER A 43 -8.59 -16.05 -2.50
CA SER A 43 -7.75 -15.66 -1.37
C SER A 43 -6.66 -14.67 -1.73
N LEU A 44 -6.22 -13.91 -0.73
CA LEU A 44 -5.05 -13.04 -0.78
C LEU A 44 -4.07 -13.48 0.30
N THR A 45 -2.94 -14.04 -0.10
CA THR A 45 -1.96 -14.64 0.81
C THR A 45 -0.63 -13.89 0.72
N PRO A 46 -0.27 -13.08 1.73
CA PRO A 46 1.05 -12.45 1.80
C PRO A 46 2.13 -13.55 1.94
N LEU A 47 3.07 -13.61 1.01
CA LEU A 47 4.16 -14.58 1.03
C LEU A 47 5.43 -14.00 1.65
N LYS A 48 5.71 -12.72 1.40
CA LYS A 48 6.90 -12.04 1.94
C LYS A 48 6.57 -10.64 2.41
N ARG A 49 7.16 -10.27 3.54
CA ARG A 49 7.13 -8.91 4.10
C ARG A 49 8.56 -8.38 4.25
N GLY A 50 8.74 -7.09 4.03
CA GLY A 50 9.96 -6.39 4.40
C GLY A 50 10.00 -6.04 5.88
N VAL A 51 11.16 -5.53 6.33
CA VAL A 51 11.43 -5.11 7.72
C VAL A 51 10.38 -4.15 8.31
N HIS A 52 9.75 -3.32 7.47
CA HIS A 52 8.70 -2.37 7.88
C HIS A 52 7.28 -2.93 7.76
N GLY A 53 7.10 -4.26 7.74
CA GLY A 53 5.79 -4.93 7.68
C GLY A 53 5.06 -4.89 6.33
N ARG A 54 5.65 -4.20 5.34
CA ARG A 54 5.13 -4.04 3.98
C ARG A 54 5.26 -5.32 3.17
N ILE A 55 4.16 -5.77 2.58
CA ILE A 55 4.12 -6.96 1.73
C ILE A 55 4.88 -6.66 0.44
N SER A 56 5.87 -7.49 0.11
CA SER A 56 6.65 -7.43 -1.11
C SER A 56 6.29 -8.54 -2.11
N GLN A 57 5.74 -9.65 -1.63
CA GLN A 57 5.19 -10.72 -2.47
C GLN A 57 3.80 -11.10 -1.96
N LEU A 58 2.81 -11.02 -2.85
CA LEU A 58 1.42 -11.40 -2.59
C LEU A 58 0.99 -12.45 -3.60
N LYS A 59 0.42 -13.55 -3.11
CA LYS A 59 -0.22 -14.57 -3.92
C LYS A 59 -1.73 -14.35 -3.93
N ILE A 60 -2.30 -14.24 -5.11
CA ILE A 60 -3.74 -14.10 -5.33
C ILE A 60 -4.24 -15.41 -5.91
N HIS A 61 -5.15 -16.10 -5.20
CA HIS A 61 -5.86 -17.26 -5.74
C HIS A 61 -7.20 -16.80 -6.29
N TYR A 62 -7.57 -17.28 -7.46
CA TYR A 62 -8.74 -16.81 -8.18
C TYR A 62 -9.32 -17.89 -9.10
N LEU A 63 -10.56 -17.69 -9.53
CA LEU A 63 -11.31 -18.63 -10.37
C LEU A 63 -11.45 -18.09 -11.80
N ILE A 64 -11.28 -18.97 -12.79
CA ILE A 64 -11.64 -18.71 -14.19
C ILE A 64 -12.38 -19.91 -14.75
N LYS A 65 -13.63 -19.73 -15.19
CA LYS A 65 -14.50 -20.77 -15.76
C LYS A 65 -14.52 -22.03 -14.88
N GLY A 66 -14.63 -21.85 -13.56
CA GLY A 66 -14.62 -22.94 -12.59
C GLY A 66 -13.26 -23.59 -12.32
N LYS A 67 -12.16 -23.08 -12.89
CA LYS A 67 -10.79 -23.58 -12.65
C LYS A 67 -10.03 -22.60 -11.76
N GLU A 68 -9.44 -23.13 -10.69
CA GLU A 68 -8.58 -22.35 -9.80
C GLU A 68 -7.24 -22.03 -10.47
N LYS A 69 -6.77 -20.80 -10.26
CA LYS A 69 -5.48 -20.30 -10.71
C LYS A 69 -4.84 -19.41 -9.65
N THR A 70 -3.56 -19.12 -9.85
CA THR A 70 -2.78 -18.28 -8.96
C THR A 70 -2.03 -17.20 -9.72
N LEU A 71 -2.01 -15.98 -9.19
CA LEU A 71 -1.19 -14.87 -9.64
C LEU A 71 -0.22 -14.49 -8.53
N LEU A 72 1.07 -14.43 -8.86
CA LEU A 72 2.10 -13.93 -7.96
C LEU A 72 2.40 -12.46 -8.30
N VAL A 73 2.30 -11.57 -7.31
CA VAL A 73 2.60 -10.14 -7.44
C VAL A 73 3.80 -9.79 -6.57
N GLU A 74 4.94 -9.53 -7.21
CA GLU A 74 6.25 -9.38 -6.55
C GLU A 74 6.74 -7.92 -6.48
N SER A 75 5.85 -7.00 -6.11
CA SER A 75 6.23 -5.61 -5.90
C SER A 75 5.23 -4.90 -5.00
N GLN A 76 5.73 -4.13 -4.04
CA GLN A 76 4.89 -3.28 -3.19
C GLN A 76 4.02 -2.33 -4.03
N TYR A 77 4.58 -1.78 -5.11
CA TYR A 77 3.87 -0.90 -6.02
C TYR A 77 2.76 -1.65 -6.76
N LYS A 78 3.07 -2.80 -7.37
CA LYS A 78 2.08 -3.60 -8.11
C LYS A 78 0.98 -4.11 -7.19
N ILE A 79 1.29 -4.52 -5.96
CA ILE A 79 0.29 -4.90 -4.94
C ILE A 79 -0.69 -3.75 -4.68
N ARG A 80 -0.19 -2.53 -4.48
CA ARG A 80 -1.04 -1.35 -4.25
C ARG A 80 -1.87 -0.98 -5.47
N ALA A 81 -1.32 -1.17 -6.67
CA ALA A 81 -2.06 -0.97 -7.92
C ALA A 81 -3.16 -2.01 -8.11
N ALA A 82 -2.89 -3.28 -7.79
CA ALA A 82 -3.79 -4.41 -8.04
C ALA A 82 -5.03 -4.42 -7.13
N LEU A 83 -4.90 -3.97 -5.88
CA LEU A 83 -5.92 -4.18 -4.85
C LEU A 83 -6.92 -3.02 -4.67
N HIS A 84 -6.85 -1.98 -5.51
CA HIS A 84 -7.76 -0.84 -5.41
C HIS A 84 -7.88 -0.11 -6.75
N GLN A 85 -9.07 0.38 -7.13
CA GLN A 85 -9.32 1.06 -8.42
C GLN A 85 -8.40 2.27 -8.66
N LYS A 86 -8.24 3.12 -7.65
CA LYS A 86 -7.23 4.19 -7.63
C LYS A 86 -5.83 3.61 -7.36
N PHE A 87 -5.38 3.68 -6.12
CA PHE A 87 -4.10 3.13 -5.67
C PHE A 87 -4.15 2.97 -4.16
N LEU A 88 -3.85 1.78 -3.64
CA LEU A 88 -3.95 1.50 -2.21
C LEU A 88 -2.93 2.35 -1.41
N TYR A 89 -3.32 2.79 -0.21
CA TYR A 89 -2.50 3.66 0.64
C TYR A 89 -1.09 3.09 0.87
N SER A 90 -0.98 1.81 1.20
CA SER A 90 0.29 1.13 1.42
C SER A 90 0.17 -0.37 1.15
N SER A 91 1.29 -1.10 1.13
CA SER A 91 1.29 -2.57 1.16
C SER A 91 1.47 -3.14 2.57
N ALA A 92 1.42 -2.30 3.61
CA ALA A 92 1.47 -2.73 5.00
C ALA A 92 0.04 -2.97 5.49
N PHE A 93 -0.48 -4.17 5.23
CA PHE A 93 -1.80 -4.57 5.69
C PHE A 93 -1.86 -6.04 6.09
N VAL A 94 -2.93 -6.40 6.81
CA VAL A 94 -3.38 -7.78 7.02
C VAL A 94 -4.71 -7.98 6.30
N VAL A 95 -4.97 -9.21 5.87
CA VAL A 95 -6.19 -9.58 5.14
C VAL A 95 -7.11 -10.32 6.10
N LYS A 96 -8.35 -9.88 6.21
CA LYS A 96 -9.46 -10.66 6.79
C LYS A 96 -10.41 -11.04 5.66
N LYS A 97 -10.80 -12.31 5.60
CA LYS A 97 -11.80 -12.81 4.65
C LYS A 97 -13.05 -13.23 5.42
N GLU A 98 -14.20 -12.71 5.04
CA GLU A 98 -15.50 -13.03 5.61
C GLU A 98 -16.47 -13.32 4.46
N GLY A 99 -16.82 -14.59 4.28
CA GLY A 99 -17.60 -15.02 3.11
C GLY A 99 -16.94 -14.61 1.79
N SER A 100 -17.64 -13.80 1.00
CA SER A 100 -17.19 -13.27 -0.29
C SER A 100 -16.54 -11.88 -0.19
N ARG A 101 -16.18 -11.40 1.00
CA ARG A 101 -15.56 -10.08 1.19
C ARG A 101 -14.16 -10.18 1.76
N PHE A 102 -13.29 -9.28 1.32
CA PHE A 102 -11.96 -9.06 1.85
C PHE A 102 -11.91 -7.70 2.54
N THR A 103 -11.47 -7.69 3.80
CA THR A 103 -11.16 -6.48 4.54
C THR A 103 -9.64 -6.39 4.73
N LEU A 104 -9.05 -5.35 4.15
CA LEU A 104 -7.65 -4.99 4.32
C LEU A 104 -7.54 -4.04 5.50
N LEU A 105 -6.88 -4.48 6.57
CA LEU A 105 -6.56 -3.64 7.72
C LEU A 105 -5.12 -3.17 7.57
N GLY A 106 -4.97 -1.90 7.22
CA GLY A 106 -3.71 -1.34 6.76
C GLY A 106 -3.12 -0.25 7.64
N ALA A 107 -1.86 0.03 7.38
CA ALA A 107 -1.04 0.98 8.11
C ALA A 107 -0.22 1.89 7.20
N GLY A 108 -0.17 3.16 7.54
CA GLY A 108 0.62 4.19 6.85
C GLY A 108 0.17 4.46 5.41
N TRP A 109 0.83 5.45 4.80
CA TRP A 109 0.56 5.89 3.44
C TRP A 109 1.88 6.18 2.73
N GLY A 110 2.03 5.69 1.49
CA GLY A 110 3.25 5.85 0.68
C GLY A 110 4.08 4.57 0.62
N HIS A 111 5.31 4.67 0.12
CA HIS A 111 6.22 3.53 -0.03
C HIS A 111 7.03 3.23 1.24
N GLY A 112 7.14 4.19 2.17
CA GLY A 112 7.81 4.00 3.46
C GLY A 112 9.33 3.93 3.37
N VAL A 113 9.94 4.74 2.51
CA VAL A 113 11.39 4.89 2.38
C VAL A 113 11.71 6.39 2.41
N GLY A 114 12.79 6.78 3.08
CA GLY A 114 13.20 8.18 3.23
C GLY A 114 12.35 8.93 4.25
N LEU A 115 11.94 10.14 3.91
CA LEU A 115 11.30 11.07 4.84
C LEU A 115 9.79 10.84 4.99
N CYS A 116 9.34 10.59 6.23
CA CYS A 116 7.92 10.61 6.56
C CYS A 116 7.46 12.06 6.75
N GLN A 117 6.65 12.59 5.83
CA GLN A 117 6.19 13.99 5.87
C GLN A 117 5.47 14.34 7.18
N VAL A 118 4.55 13.49 7.63
CA VAL A 118 3.82 13.68 8.90
C VAL A 118 4.77 13.60 10.10
N GLY A 119 5.75 12.69 10.04
CA GLY A 119 6.77 12.57 11.09
C GLY A 119 7.67 13.80 11.15
N ALA A 120 8.08 14.34 10.00
CA ALA A 120 8.84 15.59 9.90
C ALA A 120 8.06 16.78 10.46
N VAL A 121 6.76 16.92 10.15
CA VAL A 121 5.89 17.94 10.78
C VAL A 121 5.83 17.75 12.30
N GLY A 122 5.67 16.51 12.77
CA GLY A 122 5.66 16.21 14.21
C GLY A 122 6.98 16.54 14.92
N MET A 123 8.11 16.38 14.25
CA MET A 123 9.42 16.82 14.76
C MET A 123 9.53 18.35 14.76
N ALA A 124 9.14 19.02 13.67
CA ALA A 124 9.16 20.47 13.61
C ALA A 124 8.29 21.12 14.71
N LEU A 125 7.09 20.58 14.96
CA LEU A 125 6.21 21.04 16.05
C LEU A 125 6.80 20.83 17.45
N LYS A 126 7.78 19.94 17.60
CA LYS A 126 8.53 19.73 18.85
C LYS A 126 9.81 20.57 18.93
N GLY A 127 10.05 21.46 17.96
CA GLY A 127 11.19 22.38 17.94
C GLY A 127 12.46 21.83 17.29
N PHE A 128 12.42 20.67 16.63
CA PHE A 128 13.57 20.16 15.88
C PHE A 128 13.82 20.98 14.60
N SER A 129 15.09 21.23 14.28
CA SER A 129 15.50 21.95 13.07
C SER A 129 15.30 21.09 11.80
N TYR A 130 15.36 21.68 10.60
CA TYR A 130 15.26 20.89 9.37
C TYR A 130 16.49 19.98 9.20
N GLU A 131 17.65 20.40 9.71
CA GLU A 131 18.87 19.60 9.79
C GLU A 131 18.65 18.35 10.65
N ASP A 132 18.10 18.50 11.86
CA ASP A 132 17.79 17.37 12.76
C ASP A 132 16.82 16.37 12.10
N ILE A 133 15.79 16.90 11.43
CA ILE A 133 14.79 16.09 10.73
C ILE A 133 15.44 15.32 9.58
N LEU A 134 16.26 15.97 8.75
CA LEU A 134 16.92 15.31 7.64
C LEU A 134 17.94 14.28 8.12
N SER A 135 18.74 14.58 9.14
CA SER A 135 19.68 13.63 9.74
C SER A 135 18.98 12.43 10.37
N HIS A 136 17.76 12.59 10.90
CA HIS A 136 16.96 11.47 11.39
C HIS A 136 16.55 10.51 10.26
N TYR A 137 16.10 11.02 9.11
CA TYR A 137 15.64 10.19 7.99
C TYR A 137 16.75 9.75 7.03
N PHE A 138 17.87 10.48 7.02
CA PHE A 138 19.01 10.28 6.12
C PHE A 138 20.32 10.41 6.92
N PRO A 139 20.64 9.43 7.78
CA PRO A 139 21.72 9.55 8.77
C PRO A 139 23.11 9.77 8.17
N GLU A 140 23.34 9.30 6.94
CA GLU A 140 24.62 9.44 6.23
C GLU A 140 24.64 10.64 5.26
N ALA A 141 23.52 11.35 5.10
CA ALA A 141 23.44 12.47 4.17
C ALA A 141 24.12 13.72 4.76
N LYS A 142 24.72 14.51 3.86
CA LYS A 142 25.27 15.83 4.17
C LYS A 142 24.49 16.90 3.43
N ILE A 143 24.11 17.95 4.15
CA ILE A 143 23.47 19.11 3.56
C ILE A 143 24.57 19.98 2.93
N VAL A 144 24.39 20.32 1.66
CA VAL A 144 25.31 21.17 0.91
C VAL A 144 24.53 22.27 0.21
N LYS A 145 25.14 23.44 0.06
CA LYS A 145 24.59 24.49 -0.80
C LYS A 145 24.67 24.01 -2.25
N ALA A 146 23.56 24.06 -2.99
CA ALA A 146 23.58 23.78 -4.41
C ALA A 146 24.53 24.77 -5.12
N LYS A 147 25.34 24.28 -6.05
CA LYS A 147 26.15 25.15 -6.90
C LYS A 147 25.22 25.81 -7.92
N GLU A 148 25.26 27.13 -7.98
CA GLU A 148 24.59 27.94 -9.00
C GLU A 148 25.18 27.69 -10.39
#